data_AF-K1X3P0-F1
#
_entry.id   AF-K1X3P0-F1
#
_cell.length_a   1.000
_cell.length_b   1.000
_cell.length_c   1.000
_cell.angle_alpha   90.00
_cell.angle_beta   90.00
_cell.angle_gamma   90.00
#
_symmetry.space_group_name_H-M   'P 1'
#
loop_
_entity.id
_entity.type
_entity.pdbx_description
1 polymer ?
#
loop_
_entity_poly.entity_id
_entity_poly.type
_entity_poly.pdbx_seq_one_letter_code
_entity_poly.pdbx_strand_id
1 'polypeptide(L)'
;MVQYVITPWRHARDLLAVRADFYPGPRRQDLDVVRERRHAAAARVAVWMQRGNCPHLVESTALLTAAMLNDGKGNATYCVRAAFVTGLLDSHQDKRRKLSMYSIAKTIGLPATYVELRHQVTHEELPSLSKLRTATQKALHWIWDYYWAKLPDAPTPQEECYVFMQRLFEARATPFYAALEQSLDNWAPEQLLEALWAVDTGGAPLFSGGLGDSWELRIQNRILKEEGALLVDASPGGEVKAVSSIEEVRAEMEMMNRELDAEDVRKPQEAAGHPAKGKGWALWEGPWVPKPIGTI
;
A
#
# COMPACT_ATOMS: atom_id res chain seq x y z
N MET A 1 9.93 -8.02 22.25
CA MET A 1 10.55 -7.33 21.10
C MET A 1 9.72 -7.68 19.88
N VAL A 2 9.02 -6.72 19.29
CA VAL A 2 8.10 -6.98 18.16
C VAL A 2 8.92 -7.28 16.91
N GLN A 3 8.62 -8.38 16.23
CA GLN A 3 9.36 -8.78 15.02
C GLN A 3 8.90 -7.90 13.84
N TYR A 4 9.71 -6.91 13.48
CA TYR A 4 9.49 -6.14 12.25
C TYR A 4 9.99 -6.94 11.05
N VAL A 5 9.09 -7.23 10.10
CA VAL A 5 9.43 -7.85 8.82
C VAL A 5 9.49 -6.75 7.76
N ILE A 6 10.68 -6.55 7.17
CA ILE A 6 10.90 -5.53 6.14
C ILE A 6 10.64 -6.17 4.77
N THR A 7 9.69 -5.62 4.01
CA THR A 7 9.33 -6.07 2.66
C THR A 7 9.70 -5.03 1.60
N PRO A 8 10.01 -5.44 0.35
CA PRO A 8 10.40 -4.52 -0.72
C PRO A 8 9.22 -3.80 -1.42
N TRP A 9 8.00 -4.31 -1.28
CA TRP A 9 6.77 -3.68 -1.73
C TRP A 9 6.21 -2.71 -0.68
N ARG A 10 5.42 -1.73 -1.12
CA ARG A 10 4.88 -0.66 -0.25
C ARG A 10 3.71 -1.17 0.57
N HIS A 11 2.81 -1.92 -0.06
CA HIS A 11 1.61 -2.48 0.56
C HIS A 11 1.41 -3.94 0.15
N ALA A 12 0.71 -4.74 0.97
CA ALA A 12 0.39 -6.13 0.64
C ALA A 12 -0.39 -6.26 -0.68
N ARG A 13 -1.23 -5.26 -1.01
CA ARG A 13 -1.95 -5.17 -2.28
C ARG A 13 -1.03 -5.18 -3.51
N ASP A 14 0.17 -4.60 -3.42
CA ASP A 14 1.11 -4.56 -4.55
C ASP A 14 1.62 -5.95 -4.90
N LEU A 15 1.88 -6.77 -3.88
CA LEU A 15 2.27 -8.18 -4.05
C LEU A 15 1.14 -8.99 -4.69
N LEU A 16 -0.10 -8.75 -4.28
CA LEU A 16 -1.27 -9.45 -4.81
C LEU A 16 -1.63 -9.01 -6.23
N ALA A 17 -1.39 -7.74 -6.58
CA ALA A 17 -1.49 -7.29 -7.97
C ALA A 17 -0.48 -8.04 -8.85
N VAL A 18 0.77 -8.17 -8.41
CA VAL A 18 1.79 -8.96 -9.11
C VAL A 18 1.41 -10.44 -9.21
N ARG A 19 0.79 -11.02 -8.18
CA ARG A 19 0.23 -12.38 -8.22
C ARG A 19 -0.77 -12.53 -9.36
N ALA A 20 -1.72 -11.60 -9.47
CA ALA A 20 -2.75 -11.60 -10.49
C ALA A 20 -2.18 -11.39 -11.91
N ASP A 21 -1.14 -10.57 -12.05
CA ASP A 21 -0.47 -10.33 -13.32
C ASP A 21 0.32 -11.56 -13.81
N PHE A 22 0.98 -12.31 -12.91
CA PHE A 22 1.69 -13.55 -13.26
C PHE A 22 0.74 -14.69 -13.61
N TYR A 23 -0.31 -14.86 -12.81
CA TYR A 23 -1.28 -15.95 -12.89
C TYR A 23 -2.67 -15.41 -13.20
N PRO A 24 -2.95 -15.04 -14.48
CA PRO A 24 -4.27 -14.61 -14.87
C PRO A 24 -5.26 -15.75 -14.63
N GLY A 25 -6.39 -15.43 -14.01
CA GLY A 25 -7.47 -16.39 -13.80
C GLY A 25 -8.06 -16.94 -15.12
N PRO A 26 -8.94 -17.95 -15.06
CA PRO A 26 -9.46 -18.68 -16.24
C PRO A 26 -10.37 -17.84 -17.16
N ARG A 27 -10.50 -16.53 -16.93
CA ARG A 27 -11.24 -15.64 -17.82
C ARG A 27 -10.53 -15.56 -19.17
N ARG A 28 -11.30 -15.63 -20.26
CA ARG A 28 -10.82 -15.34 -21.61
C ARG A 28 -10.24 -13.92 -21.61
N GLN A 29 -8.92 -13.82 -21.79
CA GLN A 29 -8.18 -12.59 -21.94
C GLN A 29 -7.35 -12.69 -23.22
N ASP A 30 -7.15 -11.55 -23.88
CA ASP A 30 -6.29 -11.48 -25.05
C ASP A 30 -4.85 -11.85 -24.68
N LEU A 31 -4.23 -12.72 -25.48
CA LEU A 31 -2.90 -13.27 -25.20
C LEU A 31 -1.83 -12.17 -25.13
N ASP A 32 -1.94 -11.13 -25.96
CA ASP A 32 -1.00 -10.01 -25.98
C ASP A 32 -1.11 -9.15 -24.72
N VAL A 33 -2.33 -8.92 -24.22
CA VAL A 33 -2.56 -8.18 -22.97
C VAL A 33 -1.99 -8.96 -21.78
N VAL A 34 -2.18 -10.28 -21.76
CA VAL A 34 -1.59 -11.15 -20.72
C VAL A 34 -0.06 -11.12 -20.80
N ARG A 35 0.51 -11.14 -22.00
CA ARG A 35 1.95 -11.07 -22.22
C ARG A 35 2.53 -9.77 -21.68
N GLU A 36 1.88 -8.64 -21.98
CA GLU A 36 2.30 -7.32 -21.51
C GLU A 36 2.23 -7.20 -19.98
N ARG A 37 1.13 -7.65 -19.37
CA ARG A 37 0.99 -7.67 -17.90
C ARG A 37 2.09 -8.48 -17.22
N ARG A 38 2.41 -9.66 -17.77
CA ARG A 38 3.52 -10.49 -17.26
C ARG A 38 4.88 -9.83 -17.42
N HIS A 39 5.11 -9.10 -18.52
CA HIS A 39 6.33 -8.29 -18.70
C HIS A 39 6.42 -7.18 -17.63
N ALA A 40 5.33 -6.43 -17.43
CA ALA A 40 5.26 -5.36 -16.43
C ALA A 40 5.46 -5.90 -15.00
N ALA A 41 4.86 -7.04 -14.67
CA ALA A 41 5.04 -7.71 -13.38
C ALA A 41 6.49 -8.15 -13.16
N ALA A 42 7.13 -8.75 -14.17
CA ALA A 42 8.54 -9.13 -14.08
C ALA A 42 9.45 -7.91 -13.89
N ALA A 43 9.17 -6.79 -14.55
CA ALA A 43 9.89 -5.53 -14.35
C ALA A 43 9.70 -4.97 -12.93
N ARG A 44 8.48 -5.03 -12.39
CA ARG A 44 8.19 -4.60 -11.01
C ARG A 44 8.96 -5.44 -9.98
N VAL A 45 8.99 -6.77 -10.15
CA VAL A 45 9.78 -7.65 -9.29
C VAL A 45 11.28 -7.38 -9.42
N ALA A 46 11.78 -7.07 -10.63
CA ALA A 46 13.18 -6.70 -10.80
C ALA A 46 13.56 -5.47 -9.96
N VAL A 47 12.68 -4.48 -9.85
CA VAL A 47 12.87 -3.34 -8.93
C VAL A 47 12.90 -3.80 -7.47
N TRP A 48 12.02 -4.71 -7.06
CA TRP A 48 12.02 -5.27 -5.71
C TRP A 48 13.30 -6.07 -5.39
N MET A 49 13.86 -6.77 -6.37
CA MET A 49 15.15 -7.46 -6.21
C MET A 49 16.28 -6.46 -5.93
N GLN A 50 16.30 -5.30 -6.59
CA GLN A 50 17.31 -4.26 -6.35
C GLN A 50 17.14 -3.56 -4.99
N ARG A 51 15.90 -3.49 -4.46
CA ARG A 51 15.63 -2.95 -3.12
C ARG A 51 16.11 -3.88 -1.99
N GLY A 52 16.35 -5.16 -2.28
CA GLY A 52 16.74 -6.16 -1.30
C GLY A 52 15.56 -6.79 -0.57
N ASN A 53 15.82 -7.86 0.20
CA ASN A 53 14.82 -8.65 0.95
C ASN A 53 13.63 -9.16 0.12
N CYS A 54 13.80 -9.36 -1.19
CA CYS A 54 12.79 -10.01 -2.01
C CYS A 54 12.75 -11.51 -1.69
N PRO A 55 11.58 -12.09 -1.37
CA PRO A 55 11.48 -13.53 -1.17
C PRO A 55 11.93 -14.26 -2.43
N HIS A 56 12.75 -15.30 -2.25
CA HIS A 56 13.34 -16.00 -3.37
C HIS A 56 12.28 -16.55 -4.34
N LEU A 57 11.14 -17.03 -3.85
CA LEU A 57 10.03 -17.54 -4.68
C LEU A 57 9.41 -16.48 -5.59
N VAL A 58 9.43 -15.21 -5.17
CA VAL A 58 8.94 -14.07 -5.98
C VAL A 58 9.93 -13.76 -7.11
N GLU A 59 11.22 -13.66 -6.78
CA GLU A 59 12.33 -13.51 -7.75
C GLU A 59 12.27 -14.61 -8.81
N SER A 60 12.12 -15.84 -8.34
CA SER A 60 12.07 -17.05 -9.15
C SER A 60 10.93 -17.07 -10.15
N THR A 61 9.74 -16.69 -9.69
CA THR A 61 8.55 -16.56 -10.54
C THR A 61 8.81 -15.55 -11.66
N ALA A 62 9.44 -14.42 -11.34
CA ALA A 62 9.78 -13.39 -12.32
C ALA A 62 10.83 -13.88 -13.32
N LEU A 63 11.89 -14.57 -12.88
CA LEU A 63 12.93 -15.11 -13.75
C LEU A 63 12.38 -16.16 -14.72
N LEU A 64 11.58 -17.11 -14.23
CA LEU A 64 10.93 -18.13 -15.05
C LEU A 64 9.95 -17.53 -16.04
N THR A 65 9.13 -16.58 -15.60
CA THR A 65 8.16 -15.90 -16.47
C THR A 65 8.89 -15.08 -17.55
N ALA A 66 9.93 -14.34 -17.19
CA ALA A 66 10.75 -13.61 -18.16
C ALA A 66 11.42 -14.56 -19.16
N ALA A 67 11.88 -15.74 -18.72
CA ALA A 67 12.43 -16.77 -19.62
C ALA A 67 11.38 -17.27 -20.62
N MET A 68 10.15 -17.54 -20.17
CA MET A 68 9.04 -17.94 -21.04
C MET A 68 8.64 -16.84 -22.03
N LEU A 69 8.64 -15.57 -21.61
CA LEU A 69 8.26 -14.45 -22.47
C LEU A 69 9.30 -14.17 -23.57
N ASN A 70 10.57 -14.46 -23.28
CA ASN A 70 11.70 -14.29 -24.21
C ASN A 70 11.95 -15.53 -25.10
N ASP A 71 11.18 -16.60 -24.90
CA ASP A 71 11.28 -17.85 -25.65
C ASP A 71 10.72 -17.67 -27.08
N GLY A 72 11.60 -17.23 -27.98
CA GLY A 72 11.33 -17.04 -29.41
C GLY A 72 12.26 -17.86 -30.29
N LYS A 73 11.91 -18.02 -31.57
CA LYS A 73 12.74 -18.75 -32.55
C LYS A 73 14.14 -18.10 -32.63
N GLY A 74 15.18 -18.83 -32.24
CA GLY A 74 16.59 -18.40 -32.31
C GLY A 74 17.17 -17.83 -31.00
N ASN A 75 16.42 -17.78 -29.89
CA ASN A 75 16.92 -17.23 -28.63
C ASN A 75 17.32 -18.34 -27.64
N ALA A 76 18.62 -18.51 -27.39
CA ALA A 76 19.17 -19.56 -26.52
C ALA A 76 19.19 -19.19 -25.01
N THR A 77 18.58 -18.07 -24.62
CA THR A 77 18.70 -17.50 -23.26
C THR A 77 17.96 -18.27 -22.15
N TYR A 78 17.32 -19.39 -22.48
CA TYR A 78 16.59 -20.19 -21.51
C TYR A 78 17.49 -20.77 -20.40
N CYS A 79 18.74 -21.13 -20.72
CA CYS A 79 19.65 -21.79 -19.79
C CYS A 79 20.14 -20.87 -18.66
N VAL A 80 20.36 -19.58 -18.92
CA VAL A 80 20.87 -18.64 -17.90
C VAL A 80 19.84 -18.39 -16.79
N ARG A 81 18.54 -18.57 -17.09
CA ARG A 81 17.44 -18.36 -16.14
C ARG A 81 16.92 -19.65 -15.48
N ALA A 82 17.31 -20.81 -16.00
CA ALA A 82 17.06 -22.11 -15.35
C ALA A 82 17.86 -22.28 -14.03
N ALA A 83 18.80 -21.37 -13.76
CA ALA A 83 19.49 -21.22 -12.47
C ALA A 83 18.55 -20.85 -11.29
N PHE A 84 17.24 -20.72 -11.50
CA PHE A 84 16.24 -20.63 -10.43
C PHE A 84 16.36 -21.80 -9.42
N VAL A 85 16.45 -23.04 -9.90
CA VAL A 85 16.46 -24.22 -9.02
C VAL A 85 17.67 -24.22 -8.08
N THR A 86 18.77 -23.59 -8.51
CA THR A 86 19.98 -23.36 -7.72
C THR A 86 19.68 -22.50 -6.50
N GLY A 87 19.07 -21.32 -6.68
CA GLY A 87 18.82 -20.39 -5.57
C GLY A 87 17.86 -20.91 -4.51
N LEU A 88 16.84 -21.67 -4.90
CA LEU A 88 15.80 -22.13 -3.97
C LEU A 88 16.33 -23.17 -2.99
N LEU A 89 17.04 -24.17 -3.50
CA LEU A 89 17.61 -25.23 -2.66
C LEU A 89 18.74 -24.68 -1.78
N ASP A 90 19.53 -23.74 -2.31
CA ASP A 90 20.62 -23.11 -1.56
C ASP A 90 20.08 -22.19 -0.44
N SER A 91 18.95 -21.50 -0.66
CA SER A 91 18.29 -20.68 0.37
C SER A 91 17.78 -21.48 1.58
N HIS A 92 17.42 -22.75 1.34
CA HIS A 92 16.95 -23.68 2.37
C HIS A 92 18.06 -24.55 2.97
N GLN A 93 19.31 -24.35 2.55
CA GLN A 93 20.44 -25.04 3.14
C GLN A 93 20.80 -24.39 4.48
N ASP A 94 20.63 -25.15 5.56
CA ASP A 94 20.98 -24.70 6.89
C ASP A 94 22.51 -24.55 7.02
N LYS A 95 22.98 -23.40 7.52
CA LYS A 95 24.41 -23.08 7.64
C LYS A 95 25.14 -24.03 8.60
N ARG A 96 24.41 -24.76 9.45
CA ARG A 96 24.96 -25.66 10.47
C ARG A 96 25.18 -27.10 9.99
N ARG A 97 24.43 -27.58 9.00
CA ARG A 97 24.55 -28.96 8.50
C ARG A 97 24.45 -28.98 6.97
N LYS A 98 25.47 -29.54 6.33
CA LYS A 98 25.46 -29.82 4.89
C LYS A 98 24.52 -30.99 4.61
N LEU A 99 23.24 -30.71 4.44
CA LEU A 99 22.26 -31.68 3.94
C LEU A 99 22.46 -31.86 2.43
N SER A 100 22.20 -33.07 1.93
CA SER A 100 22.20 -33.27 0.48
C SER A 100 21.03 -32.50 -0.14
N MET A 101 21.21 -32.01 -1.36
CA MET A 101 20.16 -31.29 -2.09
C MET A 101 18.88 -32.11 -2.25
N TYR A 102 19.02 -33.43 -2.43
CA TYR A 102 17.90 -34.36 -2.45
C TYR A 102 17.15 -34.41 -1.11
N SER A 103 17.86 -34.34 0.01
CA SER A 103 17.24 -34.29 1.33
C SER A 103 16.48 -32.99 1.54
N ILE A 104 17.05 -31.86 1.12
CA ILE A 104 16.41 -30.54 1.17
C ILE A 104 15.15 -30.53 0.30
N ALA A 105 15.23 -31.02 -0.94
CA ALA A 105 14.09 -31.14 -1.84
C ALA A 105 12.97 -31.99 -1.24
N LYS A 106 13.32 -33.13 -0.60
CA LYS A 106 12.35 -34.00 0.08
C LYS A 106 11.64 -33.29 1.24
N THR A 107 12.36 -32.49 2.02
CA THR A 107 11.79 -31.73 3.16
C THR A 107 10.80 -30.67 2.69
N ILE A 108 11.08 -30.00 1.56
CA ILE A 108 10.24 -28.92 1.02
C ILE A 108 9.10 -29.47 0.15
N GLY A 109 9.18 -30.75 -0.26
CA GLY A 109 8.25 -31.36 -1.21
C GLY A 109 8.51 -30.95 -2.65
N LEU A 110 9.74 -30.57 -2.99
CA LEU A 110 10.16 -30.30 -4.36
C LEU A 110 10.47 -31.63 -5.08
N PRO A 111 9.93 -31.87 -6.28
CA PRO A 111 10.25 -33.06 -7.05
C PRO A 111 11.76 -33.22 -7.30
N ALA A 112 12.29 -34.43 -7.06
CA ALA A 112 13.72 -34.74 -7.25
C ALA A 112 14.22 -34.47 -8.68
N THR A 113 13.32 -34.46 -9.67
CA THR A 113 13.60 -34.08 -11.06
C THR A 113 14.22 -32.69 -11.19
N TYR A 114 13.93 -31.76 -10.28
CA TYR A 114 14.54 -30.43 -10.30
C TYR A 114 15.98 -30.45 -9.78
N VAL A 115 16.28 -31.28 -8.79
CA VAL A 115 17.66 -31.50 -8.31
C VAL A 115 18.51 -32.11 -9.41
N GLU A 116 17.97 -33.11 -10.11
CA GLU A 116 18.58 -33.71 -11.31
C GLU A 116 18.83 -32.65 -12.39
N LEU A 117 17.81 -31.86 -12.73
CA LEU A 117 17.89 -30.85 -13.79
C LEU A 117 18.95 -29.79 -13.47
N ARG A 118 19.10 -29.39 -12.20
CA ARG A 118 20.20 -28.53 -11.75
C ARG A 118 21.55 -29.17 -12.03
N HIS A 119 21.74 -30.42 -11.62
CA HIS A 119 23.00 -31.15 -11.85
C HIS A 119 23.35 -31.20 -13.33
N GLN A 120 22.37 -31.54 -14.19
CA GLN A 120 22.55 -31.60 -15.64
C GLN A 120 22.97 -30.27 -16.25
N VAL A 121 22.32 -29.16 -15.87
CA VAL A 121 22.61 -27.83 -16.42
C VAL A 121 23.99 -27.32 -16.00
N THR A 122 24.49 -27.70 -14.83
CA THR A 122 25.78 -27.21 -14.31
C THR A 122 26.98 -28.08 -14.65
N HIS A 123 26.79 -29.41 -14.74
CA HIS A 123 27.89 -30.37 -14.83
C HIS A 123 27.83 -31.28 -16.05
N GLU A 124 26.66 -31.46 -16.66
CA GLU A 124 26.48 -32.33 -17.81
C GLU A 124 26.16 -31.52 -19.08
N GLU A 125 25.73 -32.21 -20.14
CA GLU A 125 25.26 -31.57 -21.35
C GLU A 125 23.93 -30.85 -21.12
N LEU A 126 23.79 -29.70 -21.76
CA LEU A 126 22.60 -28.86 -21.64
C LEU A 126 21.34 -29.64 -22.08
N PRO A 127 20.30 -29.71 -21.22
CA PRO A 127 19.06 -30.36 -21.58
C PRO A 127 18.40 -29.74 -22.81
N SER A 128 17.67 -30.57 -23.58
CA SER A 128 16.88 -30.08 -24.71
C SER A 128 15.89 -28.98 -24.28
N LEU A 129 15.67 -28.04 -25.19
CA LEU A 129 14.83 -26.88 -24.93
C LEU A 129 13.37 -27.26 -24.61
N SER A 130 12.85 -28.34 -25.20
CA SER A 130 11.52 -28.88 -24.87
C SER A 130 11.40 -29.39 -23.43
N LYS A 131 12.46 -30.04 -22.92
CA LYS A 131 12.54 -30.48 -21.52
C LYS A 131 12.55 -29.28 -20.58
N LEU A 132 13.31 -28.23 -20.91
CA LEU A 132 13.37 -27.00 -20.12
C LEU A 132 12.03 -26.25 -20.11
N ARG A 133 11.36 -26.11 -21.26
CA ARG A 133 10.01 -25.51 -21.35
C ARG A 133 9.01 -26.21 -20.43
N THR A 134 8.99 -27.54 -20.50
CA THR A 134 8.08 -28.37 -19.67
C THR A 134 8.42 -28.24 -18.19
N ALA A 135 9.72 -28.25 -17.85
CA ALA A 135 10.17 -28.12 -16.47
C ALA A 135 9.80 -26.75 -15.88
N THR A 136 9.95 -25.67 -16.64
CA THR A 136 9.57 -24.30 -16.22
C THR A 136 8.07 -24.17 -15.98
N GLN A 137 7.23 -24.69 -16.88
CA GLN A 137 5.77 -24.68 -16.69
C GLN A 137 5.39 -25.42 -15.40
N LYS A 138 5.92 -26.62 -15.20
CA LYS A 138 5.71 -27.40 -13.97
C LYS A 138 6.23 -26.66 -12.73
N ALA A 139 7.33 -25.93 -12.85
CA ALA A 139 7.93 -25.18 -11.75
C ALA A 139 7.03 -24.01 -11.34
N LEU A 140 6.49 -23.25 -12.30
CA LEU A 140 5.55 -22.16 -12.03
C LEU A 140 4.26 -22.66 -11.34
N HIS A 141 3.77 -23.84 -11.72
CA HIS A 141 2.65 -24.49 -11.03
C HIS A 141 3.02 -24.87 -9.59
N TRP A 142 4.19 -25.48 -9.39
CA TRP A 142 4.65 -25.83 -8.05
C TRP A 142 4.84 -24.60 -7.15
N ILE A 143 5.42 -23.51 -7.65
CA ILE A 143 5.58 -22.26 -6.89
C ILE A 143 4.22 -21.67 -6.53
N TRP A 144 3.23 -21.79 -7.42
CA TRP A 144 1.87 -21.36 -7.12
C TRP A 144 1.31 -22.09 -5.90
N ASP A 145 1.31 -23.42 -5.93
CA ASP A 145 0.77 -24.25 -4.85
C ASP A 145 1.55 -24.08 -3.54
N TYR A 146 2.87 -23.90 -3.63
CA TYR A 146 3.73 -23.78 -2.46
C TYR A 146 3.66 -22.42 -1.78
N TYR A 147 3.56 -21.32 -2.54
CA TYR A 147 3.69 -19.95 -2.05
C TYR A 147 2.50 -19.05 -2.40
N TRP A 148 2.23 -18.81 -3.68
CA TRP A 148 1.27 -17.77 -4.09
C TRP A 148 -0.16 -18.05 -3.66
N ALA A 149 -0.56 -19.33 -3.63
CA ALA A 149 -1.87 -19.77 -3.17
C ALA A 149 -2.06 -19.67 -1.65
N LYS A 150 -0.97 -19.61 -0.88
CA LYS A 150 -0.98 -19.51 0.59
C LYS A 150 -0.81 -18.09 1.11
N LEU A 151 -0.61 -17.11 0.22
CA LEU A 151 -0.58 -15.71 0.61
C LEU A 151 -1.96 -15.31 1.15
N PRO A 152 -2.01 -14.62 2.31
CA PRO A 152 -3.27 -14.07 2.80
C PRO A 152 -3.84 -13.11 1.76
N ASP A 153 -5.16 -13.04 1.69
CA ASP A 153 -5.81 -12.04 0.85
C ASP A 153 -5.47 -10.63 1.34
N ALA A 154 -5.65 -9.66 0.45
CA ALA A 154 -5.36 -8.27 0.80
C ALA A 154 -6.28 -7.92 1.97
N PRO A 155 -5.77 -7.24 3.02
CA PRO A 155 -6.64 -6.72 4.05
C PRO A 155 -7.72 -5.91 3.34
N THR A 156 -8.97 -6.21 3.65
CA THR A 156 -10.09 -5.45 3.10
C THR A 156 -9.92 -3.97 3.48
N PRO A 157 -10.45 -3.02 2.70
CA PRO A 157 -10.47 -1.61 3.12
C PRO A 157 -11.03 -1.45 4.54
N GLN A 158 -11.95 -2.34 4.92
CA GLN A 158 -12.50 -2.42 6.26
C GLN A 158 -11.47 -2.86 7.31
N GLU A 159 -10.67 -3.89 7.06
CA GLU A 159 -9.53 -4.28 7.93
C GLU A 159 -8.47 -3.19 8.06
N GLU A 160 -8.17 -2.49 6.97
CA GLU A 160 -7.26 -1.34 7.03
C GLU A 160 -7.86 -0.21 7.91
N CYS A 161 -9.17 0.01 7.81
CA CYS A 161 -9.92 0.94 8.66
C CYS A 161 -9.92 0.51 10.13
N TYR A 162 -10.13 -0.78 10.43
CA TYR A 162 -10.02 -1.34 11.78
C TYR A 162 -8.64 -1.09 12.39
N VAL A 163 -7.57 -1.39 11.65
CA VAL A 163 -6.18 -1.15 12.11
C VAL A 163 -5.91 0.35 12.29
N PHE A 164 -6.45 1.20 11.41
CA PHE A 164 -6.36 2.64 11.54
C PHE A 164 -7.07 3.15 12.80
N MET A 165 -8.29 2.69 13.08
CA MET A 165 -9.06 3.07 14.27
C MET A 165 -8.40 2.60 15.57
N GLN A 166 -7.83 1.39 15.58
CA GLN A 166 -7.02 0.92 16.71
C GLN A 166 -5.79 1.81 16.95
N ARG A 167 -5.07 2.18 15.89
CA ARG A 167 -3.93 3.10 16.00
C ARG A 167 -4.35 4.49 16.48
N LEU A 168 -5.49 4.98 16.02
CA LEU A 168 -6.05 6.26 16.46
C LEU A 168 -6.34 6.23 17.98
N PHE A 169 -6.94 5.14 18.46
CA PHE A 169 -7.20 4.92 19.88
C PHE A 169 -5.92 4.83 20.72
N GLU A 170 -4.94 4.05 20.28
CA GLU A 170 -3.64 3.93 20.97
C GLU A 170 -2.87 5.26 21.00
N ALA A 171 -2.99 6.05 19.93
CA ALA A 171 -2.34 7.35 19.78
C ALA A 171 -2.99 8.49 20.58
N ARG A 172 -4.12 8.25 21.29
CA ARG A 172 -4.88 9.30 22.02
C ARG A 172 -4.06 10.18 22.97
N ALA A 173 -2.99 9.62 23.54
CA ALA A 173 -2.10 10.32 24.49
C ALA A 173 -0.84 10.90 23.82
N THR A 174 -0.72 10.80 22.49
CA THR A 174 0.46 11.21 21.73
C THR A 174 0.21 12.50 20.95
N PRO A 175 1.26 13.31 20.66
CA PRO A 175 1.09 14.56 19.90
C PRO A 175 0.69 14.33 18.43
N PHE A 176 0.82 13.10 17.91
CA PHE A 176 0.43 12.73 16.54
C PHE A 176 -1.08 12.55 16.37
N TYR A 177 -1.81 12.57 17.48
CA TYR A 177 -3.24 12.35 17.55
C TYR A 177 -4.05 13.28 16.63
N ALA A 178 -3.76 14.58 16.66
CA ALA A 178 -4.46 15.57 15.85
C ALA A 178 -4.26 15.37 14.33
N ALA A 179 -3.09 14.87 13.92
CA ALA A 179 -2.81 14.58 12.52
C ALA A 179 -3.53 13.29 12.05
N LEU A 180 -3.62 12.27 12.91
CA LEU A 180 -4.38 11.06 12.63
C LEU A 180 -5.89 11.35 12.60
N GLU A 181 -6.38 12.24 13.45
CA GLU A 181 -7.77 12.71 13.38
C GLU A 181 -8.12 13.38 12.05
N GLN A 182 -7.21 14.15 11.44
CA GLN A 182 -7.46 14.76 10.12
C GLN A 182 -7.53 13.72 9.00
N SER A 183 -6.91 12.56 9.20
CA SER A 183 -6.99 11.47 8.24
C SER A 183 -8.27 10.64 8.32
N LEU A 184 -9.17 10.94 9.28
CA LEU A 184 -10.51 10.35 9.35
C LEU A 184 -11.32 10.69 8.08
N ASP A 185 -11.17 11.91 7.58
CA ASP A 185 -11.87 12.45 6.41
C ASP A 185 -11.57 11.66 5.11
N ASN A 186 -10.51 10.84 5.09
CA ASN A 186 -10.16 10.00 3.95
C ASN A 186 -10.94 8.68 3.89
N TRP A 187 -11.74 8.35 4.91
CA TRP A 187 -12.46 7.09 5.03
C TRP A 187 -13.98 7.31 4.95
N ALA A 188 -14.71 6.32 4.44
CA ALA A 188 -16.17 6.40 4.41
C ALA A 188 -16.75 6.29 5.84
N PRO A 189 -17.80 7.05 6.17
CA PRO A 189 -18.38 7.09 7.52
C PRO A 189 -18.90 5.72 7.96
N GLU A 190 -19.50 4.95 7.05
CA GLU A 190 -19.96 3.58 7.32
C GLU A 190 -18.81 2.65 7.77
N GLN A 191 -17.66 2.76 7.11
CA GLN A 191 -16.48 1.96 7.43
C GLN A 191 -15.90 2.35 8.79
N LEU A 192 -15.86 3.65 9.09
CA LEU A 192 -15.38 4.20 10.35
C LEU A 192 -16.28 3.81 11.53
N LEU A 193 -17.60 3.81 11.35
CA LEU A 193 -18.56 3.43 12.39
C LEU A 193 -18.46 1.95 12.72
N GLU A 194 -18.42 1.10 11.70
CA GLU A 194 -18.21 -0.33 11.88
C GLU A 194 -16.84 -0.60 12.53
N ALA A 195 -15.81 0.14 12.11
CA ALA A 195 -14.47 0.07 12.68
C ALA A 195 -14.43 0.49 14.16
N LEU A 196 -15.13 1.57 14.51
CA LEU A 196 -15.23 2.09 15.88
C LEU A 196 -15.84 1.07 16.83
N TRP A 197 -16.89 0.35 16.41
CA TRP A 197 -17.58 -0.63 17.25
C TRP A 197 -16.75 -1.90 17.52
N ALA A 198 -15.74 -2.21 16.70
CA ALA A 198 -14.86 -3.35 16.94
C ALA A 198 -13.57 -3.00 17.70
N VAL A 199 -13.27 -1.73 17.96
CA VAL A 199 -12.15 -1.37 18.82
C VAL A 199 -12.53 -1.74 20.24
N ASP A 200 -11.83 -2.72 20.82
CA ASP A 200 -11.95 -3.04 22.25
C ASP A 200 -11.29 -1.90 23.05
N THR A 201 -12.13 -0.99 23.54
CA THR A 201 -11.68 0.15 24.34
C THR A 201 -11.39 -0.24 25.80
N GLY A 202 -11.43 -1.54 26.09
CA GLY A 202 -11.08 -2.11 27.38
C GLY A 202 -12.16 -1.85 28.41
N GLY A 203 -13.38 -2.33 28.15
CA GLY A 203 -14.40 -2.63 29.16
C GLY A 203 -14.63 -1.61 30.29
N ALA A 204 -14.38 -0.32 30.09
CA ALA A 204 -14.89 0.70 30.98
C ALA A 204 -16.40 0.76 30.69
N PRO A 205 -17.28 0.44 31.66
CA PRO A 205 -18.71 0.54 31.45
C PRO A 205 -18.99 1.94 30.90
N LEU A 206 -19.76 2.01 29.81
CA LEU A 206 -20.30 3.24 29.20
C LEU A 206 -20.97 4.21 30.20
N PHE A 207 -21.07 3.82 31.47
CA PHE A 207 -21.75 4.51 32.56
C PHE A 207 -20.91 4.68 33.85
N SER A 208 -19.62 4.31 33.90
CA SER A 208 -18.83 4.44 35.15
C SER A 208 -17.80 5.58 35.18
N GLY A 209 -17.60 6.30 34.08
CA GLY A 209 -16.83 7.54 34.02
C GLY A 209 -17.69 8.60 33.36
N GLY A 210 -17.73 9.81 33.92
CA GLY A 210 -18.67 10.88 33.54
C GLY A 210 -18.87 11.06 32.03
N LEU A 211 -20.12 11.39 31.66
CA LEU A 211 -20.65 11.54 30.29
C LEU A 211 -19.88 12.47 29.32
N GLY A 212 -18.77 13.08 29.73
CA GLY A 212 -18.07 14.12 28.98
C GLY A 212 -16.85 13.68 28.16
N ASP A 213 -16.16 12.61 28.57
CA ASP A 213 -14.81 12.27 28.03
C ASP A 213 -14.71 10.84 27.48
N SER A 214 -15.82 10.24 27.06
CA SER A 214 -15.77 8.98 26.30
C SER A 214 -15.27 9.27 24.88
N TRP A 215 -14.06 8.79 24.64
CA TRP A 215 -13.37 8.78 23.36
C TRP A 215 -14.31 8.37 22.20
N GLU A 216 -15.10 7.33 22.42
CA GLU A 216 -15.99 6.73 21.44
C GLU A 216 -17.10 7.69 21.03
N LEU A 217 -17.73 8.38 22.00
CA LEU A 217 -18.76 9.37 21.74
C LEU A 217 -18.23 10.59 20.99
N ARG A 218 -16.99 11.03 21.29
CA ARG A 218 -16.35 12.13 20.56
C ARG A 218 -16.13 11.77 19.09
N ILE A 219 -15.59 10.59 18.83
CA ILE A 219 -15.32 10.14 17.46
C ILE A 219 -16.63 9.87 16.71
N GLN A 220 -17.61 9.22 17.34
CA GLN A 220 -18.92 8.98 16.75
C GLN A 220 -19.63 10.30 16.39
N ASN A 221 -19.64 11.29 17.30
CA ASN A 221 -20.24 12.60 17.02
C ASN A 221 -19.49 13.36 15.91
N ARG A 222 -18.18 13.14 15.75
CA ARG A 222 -17.41 13.74 14.65
C ARG A 222 -17.78 13.11 13.31
N ILE A 223 -17.82 11.78 13.24
CA ILE A 223 -18.22 11.04 12.04
C ILE A 223 -19.65 11.44 11.62
N LEU A 224 -20.58 11.51 12.58
CA LEU A 224 -21.98 11.88 12.33
C LEU A 224 -22.18 13.37 12.03
N LYS A 225 -21.32 14.26 12.54
CA LYS A 225 -21.40 15.70 12.22
C LYS A 225 -21.02 16.01 10.77
N GLU A 226 -20.16 15.22 10.14
CA GLU A 226 -19.89 15.36 8.70
C GLU A 226 -21.10 14.97 7.85
N GLU A 227 -21.85 13.92 8.21
CA GLU A 227 -23.13 13.59 7.56
C GLU A 227 -24.18 14.68 7.82
N GLY A 228 -24.19 15.25 9.02
CA GLY A 228 -25.01 16.41 9.36
C GLY A 228 -24.66 17.65 8.54
N ALA A 229 -23.40 17.88 8.20
CA ALA A 229 -23.00 19.02 7.35
C ALA A 229 -23.44 18.85 5.89
N LEU A 230 -23.62 17.62 5.41
CA LEU A 230 -24.24 17.33 4.10
C LEU A 230 -25.77 17.44 4.13
N LEU A 231 -26.39 17.45 5.32
CA LEU A 231 -27.85 17.56 5.51
C LEU A 231 -28.29 18.91 6.14
N VAL A 232 -27.36 19.79 6.52
CA VAL A 232 -27.64 21.14 7.04
C VAL A 232 -27.27 22.17 5.97
N ASP A 233 -27.90 22.03 4.80
CA ASP A 233 -28.17 23.16 3.90
C ASP A 233 -29.65 23.58 3.97
N ALA A 234 -30.37 23.09 4.98
CA ALA A 234 -31.64 23.65 5.42
C ALA A 234 -31.39 24.48 6.69
N SER A 235 -31.30 25.80 6.51
CA SER A 235 -31.08 26.79 7.55
C SER A 235 -31.92 26.56 8.82
N PRO A 236 -31.32 26.56 10.03
CA PRO A 236 -32.09 26.74 11.25
C PRO A 236 -32.37 28.23 11.48
N GLY A 237 -33.60 28.50 11.91
CA GLY A 237 -34.21 29.82 12.09
C GLY A 237 -33.32 30.90 12.69
N GLY A 238 -33.39 32.07 12.06
CA GLY A 238 -32.79 33.29 12.58
C GLY A 238 -33.40 33.70 13.91
N GLU A 239 -32.55 33.86 14.92
CA GLU A 239 -32.84 34.73 16.05
C GLU A 239 -32.85 36.17 15.57
N VAL A 240 -34.04 36.76 15.51
CA VAL A 240 -34.24 38.18 15.22
C VAL A 240 -33.75 38.99 16.43
N LYS A 241 -32.53 39.54 16.35
CA LYS A 241 -32.16 40.69 17.18
C LYS A 241 -32.93 41.92 16.69
N ALA A 242 -33.69 42.53 17.60
CA ALA A 242 -34.35 43.81 17.36
C ALA A 242 -33.29 44.88 17.08
N VAL A 243 -33.32 45.44 15.88
CA VAL A 243 -32.40 46.51 15.45
C VAL A 243 -32.92 47.84 16.00
N SER A 244 -32.11 48.50 16.81
CA SER A 244 -32.30 49.88 17.23
C SER A 244 -31.97 50.82 16.08
N SER A 245 -32.98 51.47 15.52
CA SER A 245 -32.84 52.61 14.58
C SER A 245 -32.20 52.34 13.20
N ILE A 246 -32.89 52.82 12.17
CA ILE A 246 -32.50 52.76 10.75
C ILE A 246 -31.22 53.58 10.44
N GLU A 247 -30.81 54.45 11.37
CA GLU A 247 -29.61 55.28 11.26
C GLU A 247 -28.33 54.51 11.62
N GLU A 248 -28.40 53.52 12.52
CA GLU A 248 -27.25 52.65 12.86
C GLU A 248 -26.90 51.73 11.69
N VAL A 249 -27.92 51.21 11.00
CA VAL A 249 -27.76 50.40 9.78
C VAL A 249 -27.11 51.20 8.64
N ARG A 250 -27.46 52.48 8.51
CA ARG A 250 -26.84 53.36 7.50
C ARG A 250 -25.36 53.64 7.83
N ALA A 251 -25.04 53.81 9.11
CA ALA A 251 -23.66 54.01 9.55
C ALA A 251 -22.79 52.75 9.38
N GLU A 252 -23.33 51.56 9.64
CA GLU A 252 -22.65 50.28 9.37
C GLU A 252 -22.40 50.06 7.87
N MET A 253 -23.38 50.41 7.01
CA MET A 253 -23.24 50.26 5.56
C MET A 253 -22.20 51.23 4.98
N GLU A 254 -22.05 52.43 5.54
CA GLU A 254 -20.98 53.37 5.19
C GLU A 254 -19.60 52.94 5.69
N MET A 255 -19.52 52.29 6.87
CA MET A 255 -18.28 51.71 7.38
C MET A 255 -17.82 50.54 6.51
N MET A 256 -18.74 49.67 6.10
CA MET A 256 -18.46 48.54 5.20
C MET A 256 -18.01 49.01 3.81
N ASN A 257 -18.62 50.07 3.26
CA ASN A 257 -18.16 50.66 2.00
C ASN A 257 -16.76 51.28 2.13
N ARG A 258 -16.42 51.91 3.27
CA ARG A 258 -15.07 52.43 3.51
C ARG A 258 -14.03 51.31 3.68
N GLU A 259 -14.41 50.17 4.26
CA GLU A 259 -13.55 48.99 4.36
C GLU A 259 -13.32 48.34 2.98
N LEU A 260 -14.34 48.26 2.13
CA LEU A 260 -14.22 47.79 0.75
C LEU A 260 -13.32 48.71 -0.10
N ASP A 261 -13.46 50.03 0.04
CA ASP A 261 -12.59 51.01 -0.64
C ASP A 261 -11.14 50.97 -0.11
N ALA A 262 -10.93 50.56 1.15
CA ALA A 262 -9.60 50.38 1.75
C ALA A 262 -8.95 49.03 1.37
N GLU A 263 -9.75 47.99 1.10
CA GLU A 263 -9.29 46.70 0.59
C GLU A 263 -8.87 46.76 -0.88
N ASP A 264 -9.47 47.64 -1.69
CA ASP A 264 -9.07 47.84 -3.10
C ASP A 264 -7.66 48.46 -3.26
N VAL A 265 -7.09 49.06 -2.21
CA VAL A 265 -5.70 49.55 -2.17
C VAL A 265 -4.73 48.48 -1.63
N ARG A 266 -5.23 47.38 -1.07
CA ARG A 266 -4.44 46.20 -0.68
C ARG A 266 -4.67 45.06 -1.66
N LYS A 267 -4.40 45.30 -2.94
CA LYS A 267 -3.86 44.21 -3.76
C LYS A 267 -2.66 43.65 -3.01
N PRO A 268 -2.58 42.34 -2.74
CA PRO A 268 -1.29 41.73 -2.53
C PRO A 268 -0.49 42.11 -3.77
N GLN A 269 0.58 42.90 -3.59
CA GLN A 269 1.68 42.74 -4.50
C GLN A 269 1.98 41.24 -4.42
N GLU A 270 1.58 40.50 -5.46
CA GLU A 270 2.37 39.38 -5.91
C GLU A 270 3.78 39.94 -6.02
N ALA A 271 4.52 39.83 -4.91
CA ALA A 271 5.94 39.67 -4.97
C ALA A 271 6.14 38.34 -5.67
N ALA A 272 5.94 38.36 -6.99
CA ALA A 272 6.74 37.65 -7.95
C ALA A 272 8.18 38.16 -7.77
N GLY A 273 8.75 37.88 -6.59
CA GLY A 273 10.15 37.65 -6.42
C GLY A 273 10.44 36.56 -7.42
N HIS A 274 11.05 36.99 -8.51
CA HIS A 274 11.49 36.11 -9.57
C HIS A 274 12.15 34.91 -8.90
N PRO A 275 11.76 33.65 -9.21
CA PRO A 275 12.55 32.54 -8.75
C PRO A 275 13.94 32.83 -9.30
N ALA A 276 14.89 33.05 -8.40
CA ALA A 276 16.28 33.17 -8.78
C ALA A 276 16.56 31.96 -9.68
N LYS A 277 16.78 32.24 -10.97
CA LYS A 277 17.28 31.28 -11.93
C LYS A 277 18.53 30.67 -11.30
N GLY A 278 18.38 29.48 -10.72
CA GLY A 278 19.47 28.75 -10.10
C GLY A 278 19.20 28.36 -8.66
N LYS A 279 18.47 27.26 -8.47
CA LYS A 279 18.91 26.06 -7.72
C LYS A 279 17.72 25.12 -7.63
N GLY A 280 17.84 23.91 -8.18
CA GLY A 280 16.81 22.86 -8.10
C GLY A 280 16.58 22.29 -6.70
N TRP A 281 16.97 23.02 -5.65
CA TRP A 281 16.91 22.63 -4.25
C TRP A 281 16.43 23.84 -3.43
N ALA A 282 15.35 23.67 -2.69
CA ALA A 282 14.82 24.66 -1.75
C ALA A 282 14.54 23.99 -0.41
N LEU A 283 14.76 24.71 0.69
CA LEU A 283 14.36 24.27 2.02
C LEU A 283 12.84 24.42 2.14
N TRP A 284 12.18 23.49 2.84
CA TRP A 284 10.74 23.59 3.08
C TRP A 284 10.43 24.75 4.03
N GLU A 285 9.63 25.72 3.58
CA GLU A 285 9.37 26.98 4.31
C GLU A 285 8.07 26.96 5.15
N GLY A 286 7.26 25.89 5.06
CA GLY A 286 5.99 25.75 5.82
C GLY A 286 6.13 24.96 7.14
N PRO A 287 5.06 24.88 7.96
CA PRO A 287 5.07 24.04 9.16
C PRO A 287 5.34 22.57 8.79
N TRP A 288 6.42 21.99 9.33
CA TRP A 288 6.79 20.61 9.08
C TRP A 288 5.93 19.66 9.92
N VAL A 289 5.13 18.83 9.24
CA VAL A 289 4.38 17.74 9.87
C VAL A 289 5.20 16.45 9.73
N PRO A 290 5.61 15.79 10.82
CA PRO A 290 6.35 14.54 10.75
C PRO A 290 5.47 13.44 10.13
N LYS A 291 5.73 13.11 8.87
CA LYS A 291 5.10 12.02 8.13
C LYS A 291 6.07 10.83 7.99
N PRO A 292 5.56 9.59 7.89
CA PRO A 292 6.42 8.45 7.59
C PRO A 292 7.12 8.63 6.23
N ILE A 293 8.31 8.06 6.09
CA ILE A 293 9.09 8.17 4.86
C ILE A 293 8.30 7.56 3.68
N GLY A 294 8.13 8.33 2.61
CA GLY A 294 7.43 7.89 1.39
C GLY A 294 5.94 8.20 1.32
N THR A 295 5.38 8.91 2.30
CA THR A 295 4.09 9.60 2.16
C THR A 295 4.32 11.06 1.85
N ILE A 296 3.68 11.57 0.80
CA ILE A 296 3.73 12.99 0.39
C ILE A 296 2.47 13.67 0.92
#